data_AF-H0AC76-F1
#
_entry.id   AF-H0AC76-F1
#
_cell.length_a   1.000
_cell.length_b   1.000
_cell.length_c   1.000
_cell.angle_alpha   90.00
_cell.angle_beta   90.00
_cell.angle_gamma   90.00
#
_symmetry.space_group_name_H-M   'P 1'
#
loop_
_entity.id
_entity.type
_entity.pdbx_description
1 polymer ?
#
loop_
_entity_poly.entity_id
_entity_poly.type
_entity_poly.pdbx_seq_one_letter_code
_entity_poly.pdbx_strand_id
1 'polypeptide(L)' 'MVVAKVIEVIGDQGHRSVRKVRCRVIEGNEEGKILVRDARGPIREDDVVHLKETQMEG' A
#
# COMPACT_ATOMS: atom_id res chain seq x y z
N MET A 1 -0.29 -8.97 -9.51
CA MET A 1 0.62 -8.26 -8.59
C MET A 1 0.86 -6.90 -9.17
N VAL A 2 0.63 -5.85 -8.39
CA VAL A 2 0.80 -4.45 -8.83
C VAL A 2 1.81 -3.79 -7.93
N VAL A 3 2.77 -3.08 -8.53
CA VAL A 3 3.82 -2.38 -7.78
C VAL A 3 3.33 -0.99 -7.43
N ALA A 4 3.42 -0.63 -6.15
CA ALA A 4 3.02 0.69 -5.66
C ALA A 4 4.07 1.27 -4.73
N LYS A 5 4.23 2.60 -4.76
CA LYS A 5 5.11 3.35 -3.87
C LYS A 5 4.29 3.95 -2.73
N VAL A 6 4.74 3.77 -1.49
CA VAL A 6 4.10 4.37 -0.31
C VAL A 6 4.29 5.88 -0.35
N ILE A 7 3.18 6.60 -0.23
CA ILE A 7 3.15 8.07 -0.16
C ILE A 7 3.03 8.52 1.29
N GLU A 8 2.26 7.80 2.10
CA GLU A 8 1.94 8.20 3.47
C GLU A 8 1.69 6.95 4.32
N VAL A 9 2.26 6.92 5.53
CA VAL A 9 1.89 5.93 6.56
C VAL A 9 0.81 6.54 7.44
N ILE A 10 -0.43 6.11 7.25
CA ILE A 10 -1.63 6.71 7.87
C ILE A 10 -1.70 6.39 9.38
N GLY A 11 -1.30 5.18 9.77
CA GLY A 11 -1.29 4.78 11.17
C GLY A 11 -1.14 3.28 11.41
N ASP A 12 -0.94 2.91 12.68
CA ASP A 12 -0.90 1.52 13.12
C ASP A 12 -2.32 0.99 13.34
N GLN A 13 -2.65 -0.20 12.84
CA GLN A 13 -3.95 -0.84 13.08
C GLN A 13 -3.85 -1.88 14.20
N GLY A 14 -3.44 -1.47 15.41
CA GLY A 14 -3.63 -2.18 16.69
C GLY A 14 -2.90 -3.51 16.88
N HIS A 15 -2.59 -4.23 15.80
CA HIS A 15 -1.78 -5.43 15.78
C HIS A 15 -0.37 -5.03 15.35
N ARG A 16 0.62 -5.37 16.17
CA ARG A 16 2.02 -4.85 16.20
C ARG A 16 2.85 -4.91 14.90
N SER A 17 2.26 -5.30 13.79
CA SER A 17 2.93 -5.48 12.51
C SER A 17 2.08 -5.06 11.31
N VAL A 18 0.92 -4.40 11.49
CA VAL A 18 0.07 -3.95 10.38
C VAL A 18 -0.08 -2.43 10.40
N ARG A 19 0.33 -1.79 9.30
CA ARG A 19 0.20 -0.36 9.10
C ARG A 19 -0.74 -0.08 7.94
N LYS A 20 -1.65 0.88 8.12
CA LYS A 20 -2.46 1.40 7.03
C LYS A 20 -1.64 2.42 6.26
N VAL A 21 -1.51 2.23 4.96
CA VAL A 21 -0.66 3.06 4.09
C VAL A 21 -1.44 3.57 2.89
N ARG A 22 -1.15 4.80 2.48
CA ARG A 22 -1.53 5.34 1.17
C ARG A 22 -0.38 5.07 0.21
N CYS A 23 -0.68 4.48 -0.92
CA CYS A 23 0.31 4.16 -1.94
C CYS A 23 -0.18 4.55 -3.33
N ARG A 24 0.75 4.85 -4.23
CA ARG A 24 0.50 5.14 -5.64
C ARG A 24 1.03 4.00 -6.48
N VAL A 25 0.20 3.45 -7.37
CA VAL A 25 0.65 2.46 -8.36
C VAL A 25 1.68 3.11 -9.28
N ILE A 26 2.83 2.46 -9.45
CA ILE A 26 3.96 2.95 -10.26
C ILE A 26 4.25 2.06 -11.47
N GLU A 27 3.48 0.99 -11.66
CA GLU A 27 3.64 0.08 -12.80
C GLU A 27 2.30 -0.55 -13.18
N GLY A 28 2.11 -0.78 -14.48
CA GLY A 28 0.97 -1.50 -15.04
C GLY A 28 -0.21 -0.61 -15.47
N ASN A 29 -1.34 -1.23 -15.78
CA ASN A 29 -2.50 -0.55 -16.38
C ASN A 29 -3.17 0.48 -15.44
N GLU A 30 -2.93 0.39 -14.14
CA GLU A 30 -3.47 1.29 -13.13
C GLU A 30 -2.43 2.31 -12.62
N GLU A 31 -1.35 2.55 -13.37
CA GLU A 31 -0.32 3.54 -13.02
C GLU A 31 -0.93 4.89 -12.65
N GLY A 32 -0.41 5.48 -11.56
CA GLY A 32 -0.89 6.75 -11.01
C GLY A 32 -2.08 6.62 -10.06
N LYS A 33 -2.77 5.47 -10.01
CA LYS A 33 -3.89 5.24 -9.08
C LYS A 33 -3.43 5.29 -7.62
N ILE A 34 -4.17 6.01 -6.79
CA ILE A 34 -3.94 6.08 -5.34
C ILE A 34 -4.83 5.07 -4.62
N LEU A 35 -4.22 4.25 -3.76
CA LEU A 35 -4.90 3.20 -3.02
C LEU A 35 -4.52 3.28 -1.54
N VAL A 36 -5.47 2.96 -0.67
CA VAL A 36 -5.22 2.73 0.76
C VAL A 36 -5.22 1.24 1.02
N ARG A 37 -4.14 0.73 1.62
CA ARG A 37 -3.95 -0.70 1.87
C ARG A 37 -3.32 -0.94 3.22
N ASP A 38 -3.59 -2.12 3.76
CA ASP A 38 -2.90 -2.61 4.93
C ASP A 38 -1.63 -3.32 4.50
N ALA A 39 -0.50 -2.88 5.03
CA ALA A 39 0.80 -3.44 4.78
C ALA A 39 1.36 -4.05 6.07
N ARG A 40 1.99 -5.22 5.94
CA ARG A 40 2.61 -5.91 7.06
C ARG A 40 4.11 -5.59 7.12
N GLY A 41 4.60 -5.32 8.34
CA GLY A 41 6.03 -5.07 8.60
C GLY A 41 6.38 -3.59 8.78
N PRO A 42 7.68 -3.29 9.05
CA PRO A 42 8.18 -1.93 9.11
C PRO A 42 8.08 -1.29 7.72
N ILE A 43 7.16 -0.34 7.56
CA ILE A 43 6.94 0.39 6.31
C ILE A 43 7.20 1.86 6.58
N ARG A 44 7.86 2.52 5.63
CA ARG A 44 8.13 3.96 5.61
C ARG A 44 7.58 4.59 4.33
N GLU A 45 7.52 5.90 4.33
CA GLU A 45 7.30 6.67 3.10
C GLU A 45 8.40 6.32 2.08
N ASP A 46 8.02 6.36 0.80
CA ASP A 46 8.83 5.97 -0.34
C ASP A 46 9.16 4.46 -0.51
N ASP A 47 8.78 3.59 0.43
CA ASP A 47 8.91 2.14 0.25
C ASP A 47 8.10 1.65 -0.96
N VAL A 48 8.59 0.60 -1.60
CA VAL A 48 7.90 -0.09 -2.70
C VAL A 48 7.23 -1.35 -2.17
N VAL A 49 5.92 -1.45 -2.38
CA VAL A 49 5.08 -2.58 -1.96
C VAL A 49 4.48 -3.29 -3.17
N HIS A 50 4.33 -4.61 -3.04
CA HIS A 50 3.64 -5.44 -4.02
C HIS A 50 2.21 -5.69 -3.54
N LEU A 51 1.24 -5.12 -4.24
CA LEU A 51 -0.18 -5.34 -3.99
C LEU A 51 -0.58 -6.68 -4.63
N LYS A 52 -1.10 -7.61 -3.82
CA LYS A 52 -1.65 -8.87 -4.33
C LYS A 52 -2.86 -8.60 -5.22
N GLU A 53 -3.76 -7.72 -4.78
CA GLU A 53 -4.99 -7.35 -5.49
C GLU A 53 -5.26 -5.84 -5.37
N THR A 54 -5.76 -5.23 -6.45
CA THR A 54 -6.17 -3.82 -6.49
C THR A 54 -7.66 -3.62 -6.26
N GLN A 55 -8.46 -4.69 -6.27
CA GLN A 55 -9.87 -4.69 -5.89
C GLN A 55 -9.99 -4.90 -4.37
N MET A 56 -10.90 -4.14 -3.73
CA MET A 56 -11.34 -4.47 -2.37
C MET A 56 -12.34 -5.61 -2.53
N GLU A 57 -12.17 -6.73 -1.80
CA GLU A 57 -13.31 -7.62 -1.58
C GLU A 57 -14.41 -6.76 -0.94
N GLY A 58 -15.48 -6.57 -1.70
CA GLY A 58 -16.73 -5.99 -1.21
C GLY A 58 -17.56 -7.07 -0.54
#